data_AF-A0A2Z6RZM8-F1
#
_entry.id   AF-A0A2Z6RZM8-F1
#
_cell.length_a   1.000
_cell.length_b   1.000
_cell.length_c   1.000
_cell.angle_alpha   90.00
_cell.angle_beta   90.00
_cell.angle_gamma   90.00
#
_symmetry.space_group_name_H-M   'P 1'
#
loop_
_entity.id
_entity.type
_entity.pdbx_description
1 polymer ?
#
loop_
_entity_poly.entity_id
_entity_poly.type
_entity_poly.pdbx_seq_one_letter_code
_entity_poly.pdbx_strand_id
1 'polypeptide(L)'
;MPSNPNFLTLTHFLILKFLENNNYTSTLEAFHQKAKEIIEEEQNNEQINEPLTAIIQEYLFNQLQSNVENISLERSIDDYLIIPGNNKYPRYLCESFSQIHNNNILSVRTQTLPIRNFSDGEYQFSEIPTIITGSADKSIQLSLLTNNIHKGGIFCMDFHPNYHHLMLTGSMDSTYALINITNLDILRKKKKK
;
A
#
# COMPACT_ATOMS: atom_id res chain seq x y z
N MET A 1 25.19 -9.14 -11.81
CA MET A 1 25.97 -9.00 -10.56
C MET A 1 27.02 -10.10 -10.59
N PRO A 2 28.30 -9.81 -10.89
CA PRO A 2 29.33 -10.82 -10.83
C PRO A 2 29.52 -11.22 -9.36
N SER A 3 29.35 -12.50 -9.05
CA SER A 3 29.69 -13.05 -7.75
C SER A 3 31.20 -12.86 -7.54
N ASN A 4 31.60 -12.03 -6.58
CA ASN A 4 33.01 -11.84 -6.23
C ASN A 4 33.61 -13.21 -5.87
N PRO A 5 34.55 -13.76 -6.68
CA PRO A 5 35.08 -15.11 -6.48
C PRO A 5 35.73 -15.29 -5.10
N ASN A 6 36.32 -14.21 -4.56
CA ASN A 6 36.95 -14.19 -3.24
C ASN A 6 36.01 -14.48 -2.06
N PHE A 7 34.71 -14.23 -2.18
CA PHE A 7 33.80 -14.45 -1.05
C PHE A 7 33.42 -15.93 -0.93
N LEU A 8 33.32 -16.61 -2.08
CA LEU A 8 32.98 -18.02 -2.13
C LEU A 8 34.14 -18.87 -1.56
N THR A 9 35.37 -18.57 -1.96
CA THR A 9 36.58 -19.28 -1.50
C THR A 9 36.78 -19.11 0.01
N LEU A 10 36.70 -17.87 0.50
CA LEU A 10 36.85 -17.53 1.91
C LEU A 10 35.79 -18.20 2.79
N THR A 11 34.55 -18.34 2.29
CA THR A 11 33.50 -19.08 2.97
C THR A 11 33.82 -20.59 3.07
N HIS A 12 34.37 -21.19 2.01
CA HIS A 12 34.75 -22.61 2.02
C HIS A 12 35.93 -22.88 2.96
N PHE A 13 36.91 -21.96 3.02
CA PHE A 13 38.04 -22.04 3.95
C PHE A 13 37.59 -21.95 5.42
N LEU A 14 36.69 -21.03 5.74
CA LEU A 14 36.17 -20.87 7.10
C LEU A 14 35.33 -22.07 7.55
N ILE A 15 34.56 -22.67 6.65
CA ILE A 15 33.82 -23.92 6.91
C ILE A 15 34.80 -25.07 7.19
N LEU A 16 35.89 -25.17 6.43
CA LEU A 16 36.91 -26.19 6.64
C LEU A 16 37.57 -26.06 8.02
N LYS A 17 37.98 -24.85 8.41
CA LYS A 17 38.55 -24.58 9.75
C LYS A 17 37.57 -24.90 10.89
N PHE A 18 36.28 -24.64 10.69
CA PHE A 18 35.25 -24.98 11.66
C PHE A 18 35.07 -26.51 11.80
N LEU A 19 35.09 -27.24 10.68
CA LEU A 19 34.99 -28.70 10.69
C LEU A 19 36.22 -29.36 11.33
N GLU A 20 37.42 -28.82 11.09
CA GLU A 20 38.67 -29.21 11.76
C GLU A 20 38.59 -28.99 13.27
N ASN A 21 38.19 -27.78 13.71
CA ASN A 21 38.17 -27.44 15.13
C ASN A 21 37.15 -28.25 15.95
N ASN A 22 36.08 -28.75 15.32
CA ASN A 22 35.02 -29.50 16.00
C ASN A 22 35.12 -31.03 15.80
N ASN A 23 36.23 -31.53 15.24
CA ASN A 23 36.50 -32.96 15.03
C ASN A 23 35.43 -33.70 14.20
N TYR A 24 34.80 -33.04 13.23
CA TYR A 24 33.80 -33.69 12.36
C TYR A 24 34.48 -34.38 11.17
N THR A 25 35.07 -35.55 11.42
CA THR A 25 35.92 -36.28 10.47
C THR A 25 35.19 -36.72 9.20
N SER A 26 33.98 -37.28 9.33
CA SER A 26 33.22 -37.81 8.19
C SER A 26 32.70 -36.72 7.24
N THR A 27 32.30 -35.56 7.77
CA THR A 27 31.85 -34.43 6.97
C THR A 27 33.01 -33.64 6.37
N LEU A 28 34.17 -33.60 7.05
CA LEU A 28 35.39 -33.02 6.53
C LEU A 28 35.88 -33.76 5.28
N GLU A 29 35.90 -35.10 5.30
CA GLU A 29 36.27 -35.91 4.13
C GLU A 29 35.33 -35.67 2.93
N ALA A 30 34.02 -35.65 3.19
CA ALA A 30 33.03 -35.37 2.15
C ALA A 30 33.14 -33.93 1.61
N PHE A 31 33.52 -32.97 2.45
CA PHE A 31 33.72 -31.58 2.07
C PHE A 31 34.98 -31.40 1.22
N HIS A 32 36.10 -32.03 1.60
CA HIS A 32 37.33 -32.04 0.80
C HIS A 32 37.14 -32.65 -0.59
N GLN A 33 36.32 -33.70 -0.71
CA GLN A 33 36.04 -34.31 -2.01
C GLN A 33 35.25 -33.38 -2.94
N LYS A 34 34.35 -32.55 -2.39
CA LYS A 34 33.46 -31.68 -3.18
C LYS A 34 34.03 -30.30 -3.45
N ALA A 35 34.83 -29.76 -2.54
CA ALA A 35 35.36 -28.40 -2.61
C ALA A 35 36.83 -28.34 -3.06
N LYS A 36 37.39 -29.47 -3.53
CA LYS A 36 38.81 -29.62 -3.87
C LYS A 36 39.34 -28.54 -4.83
N GLU A 37 38.58 -28.25 -5.88
CA GLU A 37 38.96 -27.27 -6.92
C GLU A 37 39.04 -25.83 -6.37
N ILE A 38 38.24 -25.50 -5.37
CA ILE A 38 38.12 -24.14 -4.79
C ILE A 38 39.16 -23.93 -3.68
N ILE A 39 39.56 -25.00 -2.98
CA ILE A 39 40.54 -24.96 -1.88
C ILE A 39 41.99 -24.89 -2.42
N GLU A 40 42.28 -25.51 -3.56
CA GLU A 40 43.63 -25.51 -4.15
C GLU A 40 44.03 -24.13 -4.71
N GLU A 41 43.08 -23.26 -5.05
CA GLU A 41 43.34 -21.88 -5.53
C GLU A 41 43.83 -20.92 -4.42
N GLU A 42 43.62 -21.25 -3.13
CA GLU A 42 43.76 -20.30 -2.02
C GLU A 42 44.99 -20.50 -1.12
N GLN A 43 45.91 -21.43 -1.42
CA GLN A 43 47.15 -21.61 -0.63
C GLN A 43 48.06 -20.36 -0.56
N ASN A 44 47.73 -19.30 -1.30
CA ASN A 44 48.49 -18.06 -1.38
C ASN A 44 47.93 -16.87 -0.56
N ASN A 45 46.77 -16.98 0.10
CA ASN A 45 46.19 -15.84 0.83
C ASN A 45 46.26 -16.00 2.36
N GLU A 46 46.61 -14.89 3.01
CA GLU A 46 47.01 -14.78 4.40
C GLU A 46 45.97 -15.33 5.40
N GLN A 47 46.48 -16.01 6.42
CA GLN A 47 45.72 -16.67 7.49
C GLN A 47 44.80 -15.69 8.23
N ILE A 48 43.49 -15.81 8.00
CA ILE A 48 42.48 -15.22 8.88
C ILE A 48 42.45 -16.09 10.16
N ASN A 49 42.98 -15.54 11.25
CA ASN A 49 43.14 -16.23 12.55
C ASN A 49 41.91 -16.15 13.47
N GLU A 50 40.76 -15.68 12.98
CA GLU A 50 39.57 -15.51 13.79
C GLU A 50 38.59 -16.69 13.69
N PRO A 51 38.00 -17.14 14.81
CA PRO A 51 37.04 -18.22 14.80
C PRO A 51 35.78 -17.81 14.03
N LEU A 52 35.23 -18.73 13.21
CA LEU A 52 34.03 -18.51 12.38
C LEU A 52 32.85 -17.88 13.14
N THR A 53 32.71 -18.18 14.43
CA THR A 53 31.69 -17.59 15.29
C THR A 53 31.79 -16.07 15.39
N ALA A 54 33.00 -15.51 15.43
CA ALA A 54 33.22 -14.07 15.51
C ALA A 54 32.79 -13.37 14.21
N ILE A 55 33.17 -13.94 13.06
CA ILE A 55 32.83 -13.42 11.73
C ILE A 55 31.31 -13.46 11.49
N ILE A 56 30.65 -14.55 11.89
CA ILE A 56 29.19 -14.67 11.78
C ILE A 56 28.49 -13.66 12.71
N GLN A 57 29.00 -13.49 13.94
CA GLN A 57 28.45 -12.53 14.89
C GLN A 57 28.56 -11.11 14.37
N GLU A 58 29.69 -10.75 13.78
CA GLU A 58 29.91 -9.44 13.16
C GLU A 58 28.98 -9.21 11.97
N TYR A 59 28.82 -10.21 11.08
CA TYR A 59 27.89 -10.13 9.96
C TYR A 59 26.44 -9.94 10.41
N LEU A 60 25.99 -10.72 11.41
CA LEU A 60 24.65 -10.59 11.98
C LEU A 60 24.45 -9.22 12.62
N PHE A 61 25.47 -8.70 13.31
CA PHE A 61 25.45 -7.36 13.90
C PHE A 61 25.32 -6.26 12.84
N ASN A 62 26.11 -6.34 11.75
CA ASN A 62 26.05 -5.40 10.64
C ASN A 62 24.70 -5.44 9.91
N GLN A 63 24.11 -6.63 9.75
CA GLN A 63 22.78 -6.78 9.16
C GLN A 63 21.71 -6.13 10.05
N LEU A 64 21.78 -6.31 11.37
CA LEU A 64 20.88 -5.66 12.32
C LEU A 64 21.04 -4.13 12.29
N GLN A 65 22.26 -3.63 12.23
CA GLN A 65 22.51 -2.19 12.13
C GLN A 65 21.90 -1.59 10.85
N SER A 66 22.09 -2.23 9.69
CA SER A 66 21.48 -1.78 8.43
C SER A 66 19.95 -1.75 8.49
N ASN A 67 19.33 -2.71 9.18
CA ASN A 67 17.88 -2.77 9.33
C ASN A 67 17.36 -1.64 10.24
N VAL A 68 18.10 -1.30 11.31
CA VAL A 68 17.77 -0.19 12.21
C VAL A 68 17.89 1.17 11.52
N GLU A 69 18.94 1.35 10.71
CA GLU A 69 19.11 2.57 9.91
C GLU A 69 17.95 2.74 8.90
N ASN A 70 17.50 1.66 8.26
CA ASN A 70 16.35 1.71 7.35
C ASN A 70 15.01 2.00 8.07
N ILE A 71 14.80 1.49 9.28
CA ILE A 71 13.60 1.79 10.11
C ILE A 71 13.55 3.26 10.51
N SER A 72 14.71 3.90 10.71
CA SER A 72 14.78 5.31 11.07
C SER A 72 14.35 6.25 9.93
N LEU A 73 14.50 5.81 8.67
CA LEU A 73 14.07 6.55 7.49
C LEU A 73 12.55 6.47 7.27
N GLU A 74 11.91 5.32 7.54
CA GLU A 74 10.45 5.17 7.44
C GLU A 74 9.69 6.08 8.40
N ARG A 75 10.24 6.34 9.60
CA ARG A 75 9.65 7.26 10.59
C ARG A 75 9.47 8.70 10.11
N SER A 76 10.29 9.17 9.18
CA SER A 76 10.21 10.55 8.67
C SER A 76 8.95 10.83 7.84
N ILE A 77 8.27 9.78 7.35
CA ILE A 77 7.03 9.90 6.58
C ILE A 77 5.83 10.10 7.52
N ASP A 78 5.92 9.57 8.74
CA ASP A 78 4.86 9.65 9.76
C ASP A 78 4.80 11.00 10.48
N ASP A 79 5.79 11.89 10.30
CA ASP A 79 5.77 13.23 10.89
C ASP A 79 4.55 14.07 10.43
N TYR A 80 4.01 13.77 9.24
CA TYR A 80 2.75 14.36 8.75
C TYR A 80 1.50 13.90 9.51
N LEU A 81 1.56 12.77 10.22
CA LEU A 81 0.48 12.29 11.10
C LEU A 81 0.53 12.93 12.50
N ILE A 82 1.59 13.68 12.81
CA ILE A 82 1.79 14.38 14.09
C ILE A 82 1.26 15.81 14.01
N ILE A 83 0.14 16.03 13.30
CA ILE A 83 -0.62 17.26 13.49
C ILE A 83 -1.43 17.04 14.76
N PRO A 84 -1.13 17.73 15.88
CA PRO A 84 -1.91 17.57 17.10
C PRO A 84 -3.35 17.98 16.80
N GLY A 85 -4.23 16.98 16.79
CA GLY A 85 -5.67 17.21 16.67
C GLY A 85 -6.12 18.13 17.80
N ASN A 86 -7.19 18.89 17.57
CA ASN A 86 -7.78 19.79 18.55
C ASN A 86 -8.40 19.07 19.78
N ASN A 87 -8.17 17.76 19.96
CA ASN A 87 -8.77 16.88 20.98
C ASN A 87 -10.29 17.01 21.13
N LYS A 88 -10.97 17.53 20.09
CA LYS A 88 -12.42 17.64 20.02
C LYS A 88 -12.94 16.43 19.25
N TYR A 89 -13.33 15.41 20.00
CA TYR A 89 -14.01 14.26 19.42
C TYR A 89 -15.51 14.57 19.24
N PRO A 90 -16.16 14.03 18.21
CA PRO A 90 -17.61 14.11 18.08
C PRO A 90 -18.27 13.45 19.30
N ARG A 91 -19.02 14.23 20.07
CA ARG A 91 -19.70 13.76 21.30
C ARG A 91 -21.16 13.38 21.08
N TYR A 92 -21.75 13.88 20.00
CA TYR A 92 -23.17 13.75 19.73
C TYR A 92 -23.36 13.17 18.34
N LEU A 93 -24.32 12.26 18.23
CA LEU A 93 -24.83 11.80 16.95
C LEU A 93 -25.69 12.92 16.35
N CYS A 94 -25.27 13.49 15.22
CA CYS A 94 -26.06 14.52 14.55
C CYS A 94 -27.28 13.91 13.84
N GLU A 95 -27.05 12.88 13.03
CA GLU A 95 -28.08 12.28 12.20
C GLU A 95 -27.87 10.77 12.08
N SER A 96 -28.98 10.04 11.96
CA SER A 96 -29.00 8.61 11.71
C SER A 96 -29.99 8.34 10.59
N PHE A 97 -29.52 7.66 9.54
CA PHE A 97 -30.34 7.27 8.41
C PHE A 97 -30.70 5.79 8.55
N SER A 98 -32.00 5.49 8.67
CA SER A 98 -32.48 4.10 8.72
C SER A 98 -32.33 3.37 7.39
N GLN A 99 -32.37 4.12 6.29
CA GLN A 99 -32.30 3.58 4.94
C GLN A 99 -31.64 4.61 4.02
N ILE A 100 -30.48 4.24 3.46
CA ILE A 100 -29.73 5.08 2.51
C ILE A 100 -29.87 4.54 1.09
N HIS A 101 -29.92 3.22 0.95
CA HIS A 101 -30.05 2.54 -0.35
C HIS A 101 -30.80 1.23 -0.16
N ASN A 102 -31.57 0.81 -1.17
CA ASN A 102 -32.46 -0.35 -1.07
C ASN A 102 -31.77 -1.70 -1.34
N ASN A 103 -30.49 -1.68 -1.72
CA ASN A 103 -29.73 -2.86 -2.09
C ASN A 103 -28.27 -2.72 -1.61
N ASN A 104 -27.45 -3.76 -1.85
CA ASN A 104 -26.07 -3.85 -1.40
C ASN A 104 -25.25 -2.63 -1.84
N ILE A 105 -24.90 -1.81 -0.86
CA ILE A 105 -24.03 -0.65 -1.04
C ILE A 105 -22.61 -1.16 -1.23
N LEU A 106 -22.03 -0.86 -2.38
CA LEU A 106 -20.68 -1.29 -2.76
C LEU A 106 -19.66 -0.17 -2.59
N SER A 107 -20.11 1.09 -2.65
CA SER A 107 -19.25 2.26 -2.45
C SER A 107 -20.01 3.39 -1.77
N VAL A 108 -19.33 4.10 -0.88
CA VAL A 108 -19.85 5.26 -0.16
C VAL A 108 -18.82 6.39 -0.25
N ARG A 109 -19.29 7.59 -0.56
CA ARG A 109 -18.49 8.82 -0.49
C ARG A 109 -19.29 9.92 0.20
N THR A 110 -18.59 10.78 0.92
CA THR A 110 -19.13 11.99 1.51
C THR A 110 -18.57 13.19 0.77
N GLN A 111 -19.43 14.13 0.42
CA GLN A 111 -19.01 15.37 -0.23
C GLN A 111 -19.97 16.50 0.15
N THR A 112 -19.42 17.69 0.34
CA THR A 112 -20.23 18.92 0.47
C THR A 112 -20.60 19.41 -0.92
N LEU A 113 -21.89 19.46 -1.22
CA LEU A 113 -22.41 19.88 -2.52
C LEU A 113 -23.03 21.28 -2.42
N PRO A 114 -22.77 22.17 -3.38
CA PRO A 114 -23.45 23.46 -3.47
C PRO A 114 -24.85 23.24 -4.06
N ILE A 115 -25.89 23.48 -3.26
CA ILE A 115 -27.28 23.48 -3.70
C ILE A 115 -27.71 24.92 -3.95
N ARG A 116 -28.32 25.16 -5.11
CA ARG A 116 -28.97 26.44 -5.43
C ARG A 116 -30.37 26.43 -4.85
N ASN A 117 -30.58 27.22 -3.81
CA ASN A 117 -31.91 27.50 -3.30
C ASN A 117 -32.40 28.81 -3.91
N PHE A 118 -33.64 28.80 -4.36
CA PHE A 118 -34.32 30.03 -4.76
C PHE A 118 -35.23 30.44 -3.60
N SER A 119 -34.76 31.38 -2.79
CA SER A 119 -35.51 31.95 -1.67
C SER A 119 -35.55 33.46 -1.85
N ASP A 120 -36.74 34.04 -1.78
CA ASP A 120 -36.99 35.49 -1.85
C ASP A 120 -36.49 36.20 -3.12
N GLY A 121 -36.59 35.53 -4.28
CA GLY A 121 -36.29 36.16 -5.58
C GLY A 121 -34.79 36.26 -5.92
N GLU A 122 -33.91 35.85 -5.01
CA GLU A 122 -32.47 35.77 -5.23
C GLU A 122 -31.97 34.31 -5.20
N TYR A 123 -30.94 34.01 -6.01
CA TYR A 123 -30.27 32.72 -5.96
C TYR A 123 -29.30 32.69 -4.79
N GLN A 124 -29.62 31.92 -3.75
CA GLN A 124 -28.71 31.64 -2.65
C GLN A 124 -28.05 30.27 -2.84
N PHE A 125 -26.74 30.22 -2.66
CA PHE A 125 -25.98 28.97 -2.68
C PHE A 125 -25.77 28.50 -1.24
N SER A 126 -26.32 27.33 -0.91
CA SER A 126 -26.07 26.68 0.37
C SER A 126 -25.24 25.42 0.16
N GLU A 127 -24.20 25.24 0.96
CA GLU A 127 -23.39 24.03 0.97
C GLU A 127 -24.01 22.99 1.90
N ILE A 128 -24.36 21.83 1.37
CA ILE A 128 -24.99 20.74 2.14
C ILE A 128 -24.08 19.51 2.13
N PRO A 129 -23.66 19.00 3.30
CA PRO A 129 -22.91 17.76 3.39
C PRO A 129 -23.82 16.60 2.96
N THR A 130 -23.40 15.85 1.96
CA THR A 130 -24.20 14.78 1.35
C THR A 130 -23.47 13.46 1.38
N ILE A 131 -24.20 12.39 1.66
CA ILE A 131 -23.74 11.00 1.53
C ILE A 131 -24.20 10.48 0.18
N ILE A 132 -23.29 9.83 -0.53
CA ILE A 132 -23.49 9.36 -1.90
C ILE A 132 -23.12 7.89 -1.95
N THR A 133 -24.07 7.07 -2.37
CA THR A 133 -23.92 5.61 -2.37
C THR A 133 -24.04 5.03 -3.76
N GLY A 134 -23.14 4.12 -4.10
CA GLY A 134 -23.19 3.30 -5.30
C GLY A 134 -23.57 1.87 -4.91
N SER A 135 -24.55 1.30 -5.62
CA SER A 135 -25.11 -0.01 -5.28
C SER A 135 -24.91 -1.05 -6.39
N ALA A 136 -25.06 -2.31 -6.00
CA ALA A 136 -25.13 -3.46 -6.88
C ALA A 136 -26.33 -3.40 -7.86
N ASP A 137 -27.38 -2.65 -7.55
CA ASP A 137 -28.53 -2.41 -8.45
C ASP A 137 -28.25 -1.45 -9.61
N LYS A 138 -26.99 -0.98 -9.73
CA LYS A 138 -26.49 -0.08 -10.80
C LYS A 138 -26.88 1.38 -10.60
N SER A 139 -27.50 1.71 -9.48
CA SER A 139 -27.93 3.07 -9.15
C SER A 139 -26.91 3.77 -8.26
N ILE A 140 -26.86 5.10 -8.43
CA ILE A 140 -26.25 6.02 -7.48
C ILE A 140 -27.39 6.72 -6.77
N GLN A 141 -27.32 6.74 -5.44
CA GLN A 141 -28.25 7.47 -4.60
C GLN A 141 -27.50 8.62 -3.90
N LEU A 142 -27.95 9.84 -4.17
CA LEU A 142 -27.79 10.98 -3.28
C LEU A 142 -29.03 11.02 -2.39
N SER A 143 -28.94 11.59 -1.18
CA SER A 143 -29.97 11.54 -0.13
C SER A 143 -31.45 11.59 -0.60
N LEU A 144 -31.76 12.31 -1.69
CA LEU A 144 -33.11 12.42 -2.27
C LEU A 144 -33.20 12.12 -3.78
N LEU A 145 -32.09 11.77 -4.45
CA LEU A 145 -32.02 11.61 -5.90
C LEU A 145 -31.35 10.29 -6.27
N THR A 146 -32.01 9.50 -7.12
CA THR A 146 -31.53 8.21 -7.58
C THR A 146 -31.32 8.25 -9.09
N ASN A 147 -30.15 7.82 -9.58
CA ASN A 147 -29.88 7.74 -11.02
C ASN A 147 -29.17 6.44 -11.42
N ASN A 148 -29.53 5.89 -12.57
CA ASN A 148 -28.98 4.65 -13.13
C ASN A 148 -27.99 4.95 -14.26
N ILE A 149 -26.70 5.05 -13.93
CA ILE A 149 -25.67 5.44 -14.91
C ILE A 149 -25.01 4.24 -15.60
N HIS A 150 -24.97 3.10 -14.92
CA HIS A 150 -24.25 1.91 -15.37
C HIS A 150 -25.17 0.73 -15.66
N LYS A 151 -24.64 -0.27 -16.40
CA LYS A 151 -25.35 -1.54 -16.61
C LYS A 151 -24.95 -2.59 -15.57
N GLY A 152 -23.88 -2.34 -14.81
CA GLY A 152 -23.39 -3.16 -13.70
C GLY A 152 -23.36 -2.37 -12.39
N GLY A 153 -23.13 -3.09 -11.28
CA GLY A 153 -23.02 -2.49 -9.95
C GLY A 153 -21.84 -1.52 -9.85
N ILE A 154 -21.99 -0.47 -9.06
CA ILE A 154 -21.02 0.63 -8.94
C ILE A 154 -20.12 0.38 -7.74
N PHE A 155 -18.88 -0.03 -7.99
CA PHE A 155 -17.96 -0.44 -6.92
C PHE A 155 -16.98 0.65 -6.50
N CYS A 156 -16.80 1.71 -7.30
CA CYS A 156 -15.98 2.85 -6.91
C CYS A 156 -16.53 4.16 -7.45
N MET A 157 -16.35 5.21 -6.64
CA MET A 157 -16.71 6.57 -6.97
C MET A 157 -15.65 7.51 -6.37
N ASP A 158 -15.33 8.57 -7.08
CA ASP A 158 -14.47 9.63 -6.54
C ASP A 158 -14.77 11.00 -7.14
N PHE A 159 -14.48 12.04 -6.38
CA PHE A 159 -14.70 13.43 -6.73
C PHE A 159 -13.48 14.05 -7.38
N HIS A 160 -13.70 14.98 -8.31
CA HIS A 160 -12.60 15.77 -8.83
C HIS A 160 -12.10 16.76 -7.76
N PRO A 161 -10.78 16.84 -7.47
CA PRO A 161 -10.24 17.64 -6.36
C PRO A 161 -10.54 19.14 -6.48
N ASN A 162 -10.56 19.68 -7.70
CA ASN A 162 -10.86 21.10 -7.94
C ASN A 162 -12.33 21.38 -8.27
N TYR A 163 -13.09 20.35 -8.66
CA TYR A 163 -14.43 20.53 -9.23
C TYR A 163 -15.40 19.58 -8.52
N HIS A 164 -15.91 19.99 -7.36
CA HIS A 164 -16.77 19.16 -6.51
C HIS A 164 -18.10 18.74 -7.15
N HIS A 165 -18.48 19.35 -8.27
CA HIS A 165 -19.65 18.94 -9.06
C HIS A 165 -19.36 17.76 -10.01
N LEU A 166 -18.09 17.44 -10.27
CA LEU A 166 -17.67 16.35 -11.13
C LEU A 166 -17.32 15.12 -10.32
N MET A 167 -17.90 13.99 -10.70
CA MET A 167 -17.64 12.70 -10.09
C MET A 167 -17.33 11.65 -11.16
N LEU A 168 -16.30 10.85 -10.89
CA LEU A 168 -15.94 9.69 -11.66
C LEU A 168 -16.50 8.44 -10.99
N THR A 169 -17.11 7.56 -11.77
CA THR A 169 -17.71 6.32 -11.29
C THR A 169 -17.17 5.14 -12.07
N GLY A 170 -16.88 4.04 -11.38
CA GLY A 170 -16.45 2.78 -11.95
C GLY A 170 -17.45 1.67 -11.63
N SER A 171 -17.77 0.86 -12.64
CA SER A 171 -18.79 -0.17 -12.54
C SER A 171 -18.30 -1.53 -13.03
N MET A 172 -18.92 -2.59 -12.51
CA MET A 172 -18.66 -3.98 -12.87
C MET A 172 -18.87 -4.28 -14.36
N ASP A 173 -19.61 -3.45 -15.09
CA ASP A 173 -19.74 -3.54 -16.56
C ASP A 173 -18.46 -3.16 -17.33
N SER A 174 -17.33 -3.01 -16.63
CA SER A 174 -16.05 -2.56 -17.17
C SER A 174 -16.12 -1.18 -17.81
N THR A 175 -17.08 -0.35 -17.39
CA THR A 175 -17.18 1.05 -17.80
C THR A 175 -16.85 1.99 -16.65
N TYR A 176 -16.29 3.13 -17.02
CA TYR A 176 -16.18 4.28 -16.15
C TYR A 176 -16.92 5.47 -16.79
N ALA A 177 -17.60 6.25 -15.95
CA ALA A 177 -18.34 7.41 -16.38
C ALA A 177 -17.91 8.65 -15.57
N LEU A 178 -17.81 9.78 -16.26
CA LEU A 178 -17.68 11.10 -15.65
C LEU A 178 -19.06 11.75 -15.67
N ILE A 179 -19.51 12.19 -14.51
CA ILE A 179 -20.87 12.64 -14.25
C ILE A 179 -20.81 14.02 -13.61
N ASN A 180 -21.73 14.90 -14.01
CA ASN A 180 -22.00 16.12 -13.27
C ASN A 180 -23.12 15.86 -12.25
N ILE A 181 -22.83 16.02 -10.96
CA ILE A 181 -23.76 15.73 -9.88
C ILE A 181 -24.90 16.75 -9.78
N THR A 182 -24.70 18.01 -10.18
CA THR A 182 -25.75 19.02 -10.07
C THR A 182 -26.94 18.72 -10.96
N ASN A 183 -26.66 18.16 -12.15
CA ASN A 183 -27.68 17.84 -13.15
C ASN A 183 -27.89 16.34 -13.31
N LEU A 184 -27.06 15.52 -12.65
CA LEU A 184 -26.98 14.07 -12.81
C LEU A 184 -26.70 13.61 -14.27
N ASP A 185 -26.10 14.49 -15.08
CA ASP A 185 -25.81 14.24 -16.48
C ASP A 185 -24.49 13.47 -16.67
N ILE A 186 -24.52 12.51 -17.59
CA ILE A 186 -23.33 11.74 -17.99
C ILE A 186 -22.56 12.55 -19.02
N LEU A 187 -21.43 13.13 -18.62
CA LEU A 187 -20.57 13.90 -19.52
C LEU A 187 -19.76 13.00 -20.45
N ARG A 188 -19.26 11.87 -19.92
CA ARG A 188 -18.45 10.94 -20.70
C ARG A 188 -18.58 9.54 -20.15
N LYS A 189 -18.73 8.55 -21.02
CA LYS A 189 -18.69 7.12 -20.65
C LYS A 189 -17.68 6.40 -21.54
N LYS A 190 -16.79 5.64 -20.94
CA LYS A 190 -15.79 4.84 -21.66
C LYS A 190 -15.77 3.42 -21.10
N LYS A 191 -15.53 2.46 -21.98
CA LYS A 191 -15.31 1.06 -21.62
C LYS A 191 -13.81 0.80 -21.54
N LYS A 192 -13.36 0.13 -20.48
CA LYS A 192 -11.99 -0.39 -20.38
C LYS A 192 -11.84 -1.48 -21.44
N LYS A 193 -10.86 -1.31 -22.34
CA LYS A 193 -10.49 -2.33 -23.33
C LYS A 193 -9.67 -3.42 -22.65
#